data_AF-A0A942TND9-F1
#
_entry.id   AF-A0A942TND9-F1
#
_cell.length_a   1.000
_cell.length_b   1.000
_cell.length_c   1.000
_cell.angle_alpha   90.00
_cell.angle_beta   90.00
_cell.angle_gamma   90.00
#
_symmetry.space_group_name_H-M   'P 1'
#
loop_
_entity.id
_entity.type
_entity.pdbx_description
1 polymer ?
#
loop_
_entity_poly.entity_id
_entity_poly.type
_entity_poly.pdbx_seq_one_letter_code
_entity_poly.pdbx_strand_id
1 'polypeptide(L)'
;MEVDFMDSNYKCFIDIHFSGGDIQFDVSSDTQLFSFKSGIGFVAIPHFFSTLSFLYKGEISEARLDCHGNSDYYIFSSDGLNLFIEHISHCPDGILKYQFKLKEYIEVIYTEFQKYLQQLEKEGILPLKTQDFAHPLGDDVLNAFYDFSSLFSR
;
A
#
# COMPACT_ATOMS: atom_id res chain seq x y z
N MET A 1 -1.25 27.02 12.22
CA MET A 1 -2.45 26.23 11.87
C MET A 1 -2.25 24.88 12.48
N GLU A 2 -2.96 24.58 13.56
CA GLU A 2 -3.04 23.22 14.09
C GLU A 2 -3.73 22.36 13.03
N VAL A 3 -3.04 21.31 12.61
CA VAL A 3 -3.66 20.27 11.80
C VAL A 3 -4.41 19.40 12.80
N ASP A 4 -5.73 19.58 12.88
CA ASP A 4 -6.61 18.61 13.53
C ASP A 4 -6.40 17.29 12.80
N PHE A 5 -5.62 16.39 13.39
CA PHE A 5 -5.66 14.97 13.05
C PHE A 5 -7.08 14.52 13.39
N MET A 6 -7.99 14.55 12.41
CA MET A 6 -9.24 13.81 12.54
C MET A 6 -8.83 12.39 12.89
N ASP A 7 -9.27 11.91 14.06
CA ASP A 7 -9.05 10.56 14.54
C ASP A 7 -9.75 9.62 13.55
N SER A 8 -9.02 9.25 12.49
CA SER A 8 -9.52 8.37 11.47
C SER A 8 -9.56 6.99 12.09
N ASN A 9 -10.72 6.34 12.05
CA ASN A 9 -10.86 4.96 12.50
C ASN A 9 -10.13 3.96 11.59
N TYR A 10 -9.40 4.45 10.59
CA TYR A 10 -8.62 3.65 9.68
C TYR A 10 -7.36 3.18 10.38
N LYS A 11 -7.06 1.88 10.25
CA LYS A 11 -5.81 1.29 10.74
C LYS A 11 -5.17 0.52 9.60
N CYS A 12 -3.84 0.59 9.53
CA CYS A 12 -3.08 -0.24 8.63
C CYS A 12 -2.08 -1.09 9.40
N PHE A 13 -1.94 -2.35 8.99
CA PHE A 13 -0.88 -3.25 9.41
C PHE A 13 -0.05 -3.66 8.18
N ILE A 14 1.27 -3.65 8.33
CA ILE A 14 2.22 -3.92 7.26
C ILE A 14 3.10 -5.08 7.69
N ASP A 15 3.15 -6.10 6.84
CA ASP A 15 4.06 -7.23 6.95
C ASP A 15 4.81 -7.43 5.63
N ILE A 16 6.13 -7.56 5.71
CA ILE A 16 7.02 -7.74 4.57
C ILE A 16 8.05 -8.80 4.94
N HIS A 17 8.00 -9.93 4.24
CA HIS A 17 8.92 -11.04 4.44
C HIS A 17 10.18 -10.85 3.60
N PHE A 18 11.27 -10.33 4.18
CA PHE A 18 12.50 -10.01 3.44
C PHE A 18 13.15 -11.19 2.73
N SER A 19 13.00 -12.42 3.25
CA SER A 19 13.57 -13.61 2.63
C SER A 19 12.74 -14.17 1.47
N GLY A 20 11.42 -13.95 1.48
CA GLY A 20 10.48 -14.50 0.49
C GLY A 20 10.02 -13.48 -0.55
N GLY A 21 10.09 -12.19 -0.22
CA GLY A 21 9.51 -11.12 -1.01
C GLY A 21 8.00 -10.96 -0.80
N ASP A 22 7.34 -11.85 -0.06
CA ASP A 22 5.92 -11.73 0.22
C ASP A 22 5.60 -10.47 1.03
N ILE A 23 4.46 -9.85 0.71
CA ILE A 23 3.95 -8.65 1.39
C ILE A 23 2.47 -8.82 1.74
N GLN A 24 2.06 -8.15 2.82
CA GLN A 24 0.67 -7.99 3.19
C GLN A 24 0.45 -6.61 3.81
N PHE A 25 -0.41 -5.81 3.20
CA PHE A 25 -0.91 -4.55 3.77
C PHE A 25 -2.39 -4.72 4.09
N ASP A 26 -2.70 -4.76 5.38
CA ASP A 26 -4.07 -4.85 5.87
C ASP A 26 -4.58 -3.45 6.19
N VAL A 27 -5.61 -2.99 5.49
CA VAL A 27 -6.28 -1.73 5.79
C VAL A 27 -7.68 -2.01 6.28
N SER A 28 -7.97 -1.54 7.50
CA SER A 28 -9.27 -1.68 8.13
C SER A 28 -9.92 -0.32 8.35
N SER A 29 -11.25 -0.33 8.34
CA SER A 29 -12.14 0.72 8.84
C SER A 29 -13.15 0.08 9.80
N ASP A 30 -14.13 0.84 10.28
CA ASP A 30 -15.17 0.30 11.18
C ASP A 30 -16.00 -0.84 10.56
N THR A 31 -16.10 -0.90 9.23
CA THR A 31 -17.03 -1.79 8.53
C THR A 31 -16.37 -2.91 7.75
N GLN A 32 -15.08 -2.80 7.45
CA GLN A 32 -14.41 -3.73 6.55
C GLN A 32 -12.90 -3.77 6.78
N LEU A 33 -12.31 -4.93 6.45
CA LEU A 33 -10.88 -5.19 6.41
C LEU A 33 -10.51 -5.68 5.01
N PHE A 34 -9.59 -4.98 4.37
CA PHE A 34 -9.01 -5.35 3.09
C PHE A 34 -7.53 -5.71 3.28
N SER A 35 -7.09 -6.77 2.61
CA SER A 35 -5.70 -7.20 2.60
C SER A 35 -5.15 -7.17 1.18
N PHE A 36 -4.24 -6.23 0.90
CA PHE A 36 -3.41 -6.28 -0.30
C PHE A 36 -2.25 -7.25 -0.06
N LYS A 37 -2.18 -8.32 -0.83
CA LYS A 37 -1.15 -9.35 -0.70
C LYS A 37 -0.44 -9.56 -2.02
N SER A 38 0.87 -9.73 -1.97
CA SER A 38 1.64 -10.09 -3.16
C SER A 38 2.88 -10.90 -2.81
N GLY A 39 3.31 -11.78 -3.72
CA GLY A 39 4.51 -12.59 -3.54
C GLY A 39 5.82 -11.94 -3.99
N ILE A 40 5.76 -10.77 -4.66
CA ILE A 40 6.95 -10.05 -5.14
C ILE A 40 6.89 -8.59 -4.70
N GLY A 41 7.31 -8.33 -3.46
CA GLY A 41 7.24 -7.02 -2.81
C GLY A 41 8.02 -5.91 -3.53
N PHE A 42 9.20 -6.22 -4.07
CA PHE A 42 10.00 -5.22 -4.79
C PHE A 42 9.34 -4.74 -6.10
N VAL A 43 8.36 -5.48 -6.63
CA VAL A 43 7.53 -5.06 -7.79
C VAL A 43 6.19 -4.50 -7.32
N ALA A 44 5.53 -5.19 -6.38
CA ALA A 44 4.18 -4.88 -5.96
C ALA A 44 4.07 -3.61 -5.14
N ILE A 45 5.02 -3.34 -4.22
CA ILE A 45 4.98 -2.13 -3.38
C ILE A 45 5.11 -0.84 -4.24
N PRO A 46 6.08 -0.72 -5.17
CA PRO A 46 6.16 0.46 -6.03
C PRO A 46 4.90 0.68 -6.88
N HIS A 47 4.37 -0.40 -7.47
CA HIS A 47 3.12 -0.32 -8.24
C HIS A 47 1.94 0.11 -7.37
N PHE A 48 1.83 -0.41 -6.15
CA PHE A 48 0.82 -0.03 -5.19
C PHE A 48 0.86 1.47 -4.86
N PHE A 49 2.03 1.99 -4.49
CA PHE A 49 2.20 3.41 -4.20
C PHE A 49 1.93 4.32 -5.40
N SER A 50 2.39 3.92 -6.58
CA SER A 50 2.17 4.65 -7.82
C SER A 50 0.68 4.72 -8.18
N THR A 51 -0.03 3.58 -8.13
CA THR A 51 -1.47 3.52 -8.38
C THR A 51 -2.25 4.39 -7.41
N LEU A 52 -1.98 4.30 -6.10
CA LEU A 52 -2.66 5.15 -5.12
C LEU A 52 -2.40 6.64 -5.38
N SER A 53 -1.17 7.00 -5.75
CA SER A 53 -0.81 8.39 -6.09
C SER A 53 -1.60 8.89 -7.29
N PHE A 54 -1.66 8.13 -8.37
CA PHE A 54 -2.36 8.52 -9.59
C PHE A 54 -3.87 8.61 -9.38
N LEU A 55 -4.46 7.68 -8.62
CA LEU A 55 -5.88 7.76 -8.24
C LEU A 55 -6.16 9.00 -7.41
N TYR A 56 -5.31 9.30 -6.42
CA TYR A 56 -5.49 10.47 -5.56
C TYR A 56 -5.42 11.80 -6.30
N LYS A 57 -4.51 11.89 -7.27
CA LYS A 57 -4.35 13.08 -8.12
C LYS A 57 -5.43 13.18 -9.20
N GLY A 58 -6.25 12.14 -9.40
CA GLY A 58 -7.22 12.05 -10.49
C GLY A 58 -6.58 11.89 -11.87
N GLU A 59 -5.35 11.41 -11.93
CA GLU A 59 -4.62 11.17 -13.19
C GLU A 59 -5.10 9.89 -13.88
N ILE A 60 -5.58 8.92 -13.11
CA ILE A 60 -6.25 7.71 -13.58
C ILE A 60 -7.55 7.50 -12.80
N SER A 61 -8.51 6.79 -13.39
CA SER A 61 -9.75 6.39 -12.71
C SER A 61 -9.71 4.95 -12.20
N GLU A 62 -8.83 4.11 -12.75
CA GLU A 62 -8.73 2.69 -12.47
C GLU A 62 -7.34 2.13 -12.79
N ALA A 63 -6.87 1.15 -12.02
CA ALA A 63 -5.72 0.31 -12.35
C ALA A 63 -5.89 -1.11 -11.80
N ARG A 64 -5.26 -2.06 -12.49
CA ARG A 64 -5.13 -3.46 -12.05
C ARG A 64 -3.75 -3.69 -11.43
N LEU A 65 -3.71 -4.34 -10.29
CA LEU A 65 -2.50 -4.79 -9.60
C LEU A 65 -2.52 -6.30 -9.48
N ASP A 66 -1.52 -6.97 -10.06
CA ASP A 66 -1.37 -8.41 -9.94
C ASP A 66 -0.71 -8.78 -8.60
N CYS A 67 -1.11 -9.90 -8.03
CA CYS A 67 -0.55 -10.37 -6.76
C CYS A 67 0.84 -11.00 -6.91
N HIS A 68 1.35 -11.24 -8.12
CA HIS A 68 2.71 -11.77 -8.35
C HIS A 68 3.09 -12.95 -7.42
N GLY A 69 2.44 -14.10 -7.57
CA GLY A 69 2.65 -15.26 -6.68
C GLY A 69 1.47 -16.22 -6.66
N ASN A 70 0.31 -15.72 -7.05
CA ASN A 70 -0.87 -16.49 -7.42
C ASN A 70 -1.56 -15.84 -8.64
N SER A 71 -2.70 -16.38 -9.05
CA SER A 71 -3.50 -15.84 -10.17
C SER A 71 -4.46 -14.73 -9.74
N ASP A 72 -4.40 -14.29 -8.49
CA ASP A 72 -5.27 -13.22 -7.99
C ASP A 72 -4.79 -11.86 -8.51
N TYR A 73 -5.73 -10.92 -8.58
CA TYR A 73 -5.42 -9.53 -8.83
C TYR A 73 -6.45 -8.63 -8.17
N TYR A 74 -6.08 -7.35 -8.06
CA TYR A 74 -6.92 -6.30 -7.52
C TYR A 74 -7.23 -5.28 -8.60
N ILE A 75 -8.46 -4.77 -8.63
CA ILE A 75 -8.82 -3.58 -9.38
C ILE A 75 -9.04 -2.46 -8.37
N PHE A 76 -8.22 -1.42 -8.46
CA PHE A 76 -8.37 -0.19 -7.68
C PHE A 76 -8.97 0.88 -8.58
N SER A 77 -10.07 1.50 -8.16
CA SER A 77 -10.70 2.61 -8.89
C SER A 77 -11.19 3.69 -7.94
N SER A 78 -11.38 4.91 -8.45
CA SER A 78 -11.82 6.05 -7.63
C SER A 78 -12.74 7.00 -8.38
N ASP A 79 -13.69 7.58 -7.63
CA ASP A 79 -14.53 8.70 -8.07
C ASP A 79 -13.97 10.07 -7.60
N GLY A 80 -12.76 10.08 -7.01
CA GLY A 80 -12.11 11.26 -6.43
C GLY A 80 -12.42 11.49 -4.95
N LEU A 81 -13.43 10.82 -4.38
CA LEU A 81 -13.76 10.86 -2.95
C LEU A 81 -13.60 9.51 -2.28
N ASN A 82 -14.04 8.45 -2.97
CA ASN A 82 -14.01 7.07 -2.54
C ASN A 82 -12.98 6.29 -3.34
N LEU A 83 -12.38 5.30 -2.69
CA LEU A 83 -11.59 4.25 -3.28
C LEU A 83 -12.42 2.97 -3.30
N PHE A 84 -12.60 2.40 -4.48
CA PHE A 84 -13.24 1.10 -4.67
C PHE A 84 -12.15 0.08 -4.97
N ILE A 85 -12.22 -1.07 -4.32
CA ILE A 85 -11.28 -2.17 -4.52
C ILE A 85 -12.06 -3.43 -4.80
N GLU A 86 -11.78 -4.08 -5.92
CA GLU A 86 -12.23 -5.43 -6.20
C GLU A 86 -11.05 -6.39 -6.08
N HIS A 87 -11.16 -7.41 -5.22
CA HIS A 87 -10.23 -8.52 -5.18
C HIS A 87 -10.82 -9.69 -5.95
N ILE A 88 -10.18 -10.02 -7.07
CA ILE A 88 -10.53 -11.15 -7.90
C ILE A 88 -9.68 -12.33 -7.43
N SER A 89 -10.28 -13.14 -6.56
CA SER A 89 -9.65 -14.32 -5.98
C SER A 89 -9.84 -15.51 -6.91
N HIS A 90 -8.77 -16.28 -7.12
CA HIS A 90 -8.80 -17.52 -7.88
C HIS A 90 -9.04 -18.76 -7.00
N CYS A 91 -8.85 -18.67 -5.68
CA CYS A 91 -9.10 -19.80 -4.78
C CYS A 91 -9.42 -19.35 -3.34
N PRO A 92 -10.69 -19.42 -2.89
CA PRO A 92 -11.86 -19.79 -3.68
C PRO A 92 -12.14 -18.74 -4.77
N ASP A 93 -12.66 -19.17 -5.92
CA ASP A 93 -13.08 -18.25 -6.98
C ASP A 93 -14.15 -17.28 -6.44
N GLY A 94 -13.92 -15.98 -6.60
CA GLY A 94 -14.84 -14.97 -6.11
C GLY A 94 -14.37 -13.54 -6.33
N ILE A 95 -15.32 -12.61 -6.23
CA ILE A 95 -15.04 -11.16 -6.28
C ILE A 95 -15.46 -10.58 -4.94
N LEU A 96 -14.48 -10.12 -4.16
CA LEU A 96 -14.71 -9.37 -2.93
C LEU A 96 -14.61 -7.88 -3.25
N LYS A 97 -15.54 -7.09 -2.71
CA LYS A 97 -15.62 -5.65 -2.99
C LYS A 97 -15.48 -4.87 -1.70
N TYR A 98 -14.69 -3.81 -1.75
CA TYR A 98 -14.40 -2.93 -0.63
C TYR A 98 -14.56 -1.48 -1.07
N GLN A 99 -15.02 -0.63 -0.15
CA GLN A 99 -15.15 0.80 -0.40
C GLN A 99 -14.59 1.61 0.76
N PHE A 100 -13.50 2.34 0.51
CA PHE A 100 -12.88 3.21 1.49
C PHE A 100 -13.04 4.66 1.06
N LYS A 101 -12.85 5.59 1.99
CA LYS A 101 -12.62 6.98 1.62
C LYS A 101 -11.18 7.13 1.14
N LEU A 102 -11.00 7.77 -0.01
CA LEU A 102 -9.73 7.80 -0.72
C LEU A 102 -8.65 8.49 0.12
N LYS A 103 -8.96 9.65 0.70
CA LYS A 103 -8.00 10.43 1.50
C LYS A 103 -7.55 9.67 2.75
N GLU A 104 -8.50 9.19 3.55
CA GLU A 104 -8.20 8.47 4.78
C GLU A 104 -7.43 7.15 4.52
N TYR A 105 -7.72 6.46 3.43
CA TYR A 105 -6.98 5.26 3.03
C TYR A 105 -5.51 5.56 2.70
N ILE A 106 -5.23 6.62 1.96
CA ILE A 106 -3.88 7.00 1.58
C ILE A 106 -3.10 7.53 2.80
N GLU A 107 -3.74 8.32 3.66
CA GLU A 107 -3.14 8.85 4.88
C GLU A 107 -2.72 7.73 5.84
N VAL A 108 -3.54 6.69 6.02
CA VAL A 108 -3.19 5.57 6.91
C VAL A 108 -2.05 4.73 6.32
N ILE A 109 -2.03 4.49 5.01
CA ILE A 109 -0.92 3.80 4.34
C ILE A 109 0.38 4.59 4.52
N TYR A 110 0.36 5.89 4.26
CA TYR A 110 1.52 6.76 4.44
C TYR A 110 2.06 6.72 5.88
N THR A 111 1.16 6.92 6.84
CA THR A 111 1.52 6.99 8.26
C THR A 111 2.10 5.68 8.76
N GLU A 112 1.46 4.56 8.45
CA GLU A 112 1.90 3.25 8.94
C GLU A 112 3.16 2.76 8.21
N PHE A 113 3.30 3.03 6.91
CA PHE A 113 4.54 2.69 6.21
C PHE A 113 5.72 3.53 6.70
N GLN A 114 5.52 4.82 7.01
CA GLN A 114 6.56 5.64 7.63
C GLN A 114 6.94 5.10 9.02
N LYS A 115 5.97 4.72 9.86
CA LYS A 115 6.25 4.11 11.17
C LYS A 115 7.01 2.80 11.02
N TYR A 116 6.63 1.98 10.05
CA TYR A 116 7.29 0.73 9.72
C TYR A 116 8.77 0.95 9.37
N LEU A 117 9.08 1.89 8.47
CA LEU A 117 10.47 2.24 8.14
C LEU A 117 11.25 2.73 9.37
N GLN A 118 10.66 3.61 10.18
CA GLN A 118 11.29 4.11 11.42
C GLN A 118 11.56 2.99 12.44
N GLN A 119 10.70 1.98 12.51
CA GLN A 119 10.93 0.82 13.35
C GLN A 119 12.13 0.00 12.86
N LEU A 120 12.21 -0.26 11.55
CA LEU A 120 13.35 -0.98 10.96
C LEU A 120 14.68 -0.24 11.13
N GLU A 121 14.67 1.10 11.08
CA GLU A 121 15.84 1.92 11.41
C GLU A 121 16.27 1.73 12.87
N LYS A 122 15.32 1.75 13.82
CA LYS A 122 15.60 1.52 15.25
C LYS A 122 16.15 0.12 15.51
N GLU A 123 15.68 -0.87 14.76
CA GLU A 123 16.14 -2.26 14.84
C GLU A 123 17.48 -2.49 14.12
N GLY A 124 18.02 -1.47 13.44
CA GLY A 124 19.29 -1.56 12.71
C GLY A 124 19.22 -2.40 11.43
N ILE A 125 18.00 -2.61 10.91
CA ILE A 125 17.73 -3.29 9.63
C ILE A 125 17.95 -2.32 8.48
N LEU A 126 17.48 -1.08 8.61
CA LEU A 126 17.74 0.01 7.68
C LEU A 126 18.85 0.96 8.19
N PRO A 127 19.67 1.54 7.29
CA PRO A 127 19.71 1.29 5.85
C PRO A 127 20.25 -0.12 5.53
N LEU A 128 19.82 -0.69 4.40
CA LEU A 128 20.29 -2.02 3.98
C LEU A 128 21.81 -2.01 3.78
N LYS A 129 22.51 -2.99 4.36
CA LYS A 129 23.97 -3.12 4.26
C LYS A 129 24.45 -3.40 2.83
N THR A 130 23.61 -4.10 2.06
CA THR A 130 23.81 -4.42 0.65
C THR A 130 22.48 -4.24 -0.06
N GLN A 131 22.50 -3.45 -1.13
CA GLN A 131 21.35 -3.30 -2.02
C GLN A 131 21.22 -4.57 -2.85
N ASP A 132 20.43 -5.53 -2.37
CA ASP A 132 19.99 -6.64 -3.20
C ASP A 132 18.87 -6.11 -4.11
N PHE A 133 19.04 -6.31 -5.42
CA PHE A 133 18.08 -5.85 -6.44
C PHE A 133 16.66 -6.36 -6.19
N ALA A 134 16.53 -7.54 -5.58
CA ALA A 134 15.24 -8.14 -5.26
C ALA A 134 14.77 -7.88 -3.81
N HIS A 135 15.45 -7.02 -3.04
CA HIS A 135 15.02 -6.74 -1.66
C HIS A 135 13.68 -5.99 -1.68
N PRO A 136 12.65 -6.43 -0.92
CA PRO A 136 11.34 -5.79 -0.89
C PRO A 136 11.33 -4.40 -0.21
N LEU A 137 12.50 -3.88 0.15
CA LEU A 137 12.74 -2.51 0.63
C LEU A 137 13.98 -1.90 -0.04
N GLY A 138 14.32 -2.36 -1.24
CA GLY A 138 15.41 -1.79 -2.03
C GLY A 138 15.09 -0.36 -2.47
N ASP A 139 16.05 0.26 -3.14
CA ASP A 139 15.97 1.67 -3.55
C ASP A 139 14.70 2.01 -4.34
N ASP A 140 14.24 1.13 -5.24
CA ASP A 140 13.01 1.35 -6.01
C ASP A 140 11.77 1.46 -5.12
N VAL A 141 11.71 0.68 -4.04
CA VAL A 141 10.61 0.72 -3.08
C VAL A 141 10.66 1.99 -2.25
N LEU A 142 11.85 2.34 -1.75
CA LEU A 142 12.03 3.55 -0.94
C LEU A 142 11.77 4.82 -1.77
N ASN A 143 12.25 4.86 -3.00
CA ASN A 143 11.98 5.96 -3.94
C ASN A 143 10.48 6.08 -4.25
N ALA A 144 9.81 4.96 -4.55
CA ALA A 144 8.36 4.97 -4.77
C ALA A 144 7.59 5.45 -3.52
N PHE A 145 8.04 5.08 -2.32
CA PHE A 145 7.45 5.61 -1.09
C PHE A 145 7.71 7.11 -0.92
N TYR A 146 8.92 7.61 -1.23
CA TYR A 146 9.21 9.04 -1.16
C TYR A 146 8.34 9.84 -2.15
N ASP A 147 8.18 9.35 -3.38
CA ASP A 147 7.29 9.95 -4.36
C ASP A 147 5.83 9.96 -3.87
N PHE A 148 5.36 8.86 -3.27
CA PHE A 148 4.04 8.78 -2.65
C PHE A 148 3.89 9.73 -1.46
N SER A 149 4.91 9.88 -0.62
CA SER A 149 4.90 10.77 0.54
C SER A 149 4.80 12.25 0.15
N SER A 150 5.23 12.61 -1.07
CA SER A 150 5.11 13.98 -1.59
C SER A 150 3.67 14.47 -1.68
N LEU A 151 2.68 13.57 -1.70
CA LEU A 151 1.25 13.89 -1.64
C LEU A 151 0.86 14.68 -0.37
N PHE A 152 1.61 14.48 0.72
CA PHE A 152 1.36 15.06 2.03
C PHE A 152 2.28 16.24 2.38
N SER A 153 3.26 16.52 1.51
CA SER A 153 4.20 17.61 1.69
C SER A 153 3.63 18.89 1.06
N ARG A 154 2.87 19.68 1.85
CA ARG A 154 2.42 21.03 1.49
C ARG A 154 2.71 22.03 2.60
#